data_AF-A0A812RHZ0-F1
#
_entry.id   AF-A0A812RHZ0-F1
#
_cell.length_a   1.000
_cell.length_b   1.000
_cell.length_c   1.000
_cell.angle_alpha   90.00
_cell.angle_beta   90.00
_cell.angle_gamma   90.00
#
_symmetry.space_group_name_H-M   'P 1'
#
loop_
_entity.id
_entity.type
_entity.pdbx_description
1 polymer ?
#
loop_
_entity_poly.entity_id
_entity_poly.type
_entity_poly.pdbx_seq_one_letter_code
_entity_poly.pdbx_strand_id
1 'polypeptide(L)'
;MFRASDIFGKRSGNNSDSLREKARAQTENAGEKRPADAGPTTRTWDPATGEMVDEELPEEIQEMMGLVKKPKVEQPQTRPQRPAPAYAPPVRQRPPQWSPQPHPQSRLPPMPPAPPPPPPAWVPGTMRPAEPAQPPRPQGPPALKVTMGGFRKPELNGYYSERPEQEIQGRASFWTPNQAYFIYWQRSLKRWAICDAGSLLAARGGSNPGWAYRSDARHFAKANDGWIEAVGTEWQTADVRCTVLEGSIRDDSFADEEVPNTLKVKFTGFQKQELNTTFEERAEEMIQGKASLWDPTKSMFLYWQRAFSRWALCGGSSLSSAKSGMAPGWAYRN
;
A
#
# COMPACT_ATOMS: atom_id res chain seq x y z
N MET A 1 -6.50 -18.82 -6.73
CA MET A 1 -7.71 -18.02 -7.00
C MET A 1 -7.82 -17.00 -5.88
N PHE A 2 -7.46 -15.73 -6.15
CA PHE A 2 -7.41 -14.68 -5.12
C PHE A 2 -8.81 -14.10 -4.87
N ARG A 3 -9.17 -13.83 -3.61
CA ARG A 3 -10.33 -13.00 -3.30
C ARG A 3 -9.92 -11.53 -3.45
N ALA A 4 -10.83 -10.70 -3.94
CA ALA A 4 -10.57 -9.27 -4.17
C ALA A 4 -10.27 -8.48 -2.87
N SER A 5 -10.33 -9.12 -1.69
CA SER A 5 -9.92 -8.61 -0.39
C SER A 5 -8.42 -8.81 -0.08
N ASP A 6 -7.70 -9.68 -0.79
CA ASP A 6 -6.33 -10.09 -0.43
C ASP A 6 -5.24 -9.22 -1.09
N ILE A 7 -5.60 -8.39 -2.07
CA ILE A 7 -4.68 -7.54 -2.84
C ILE A 7 -4.41 -6.20 -2.15
N PHE A 8 -5.26 -5.78 -1.21
CA PHE A 8 -5.15 -4.50 -0.52
C PHE A 8 -4.89 -4.77 0.96
N GLY A 9 -3.61 -4.67 1.34
CA GLY A 9 -3.14 -4.93 2.69
C GLY A 9 -4.06 -4.31 3.74
N LYS A 10 -4.60 -5.16 4.61
CA LYS A 10 -5.18 -4.71 5.87
C LYS A 10 -4.11 -3.89 6.59
N ARG A 11 -4.40 -2.62 6.86
CA ARG A 11 -3.62 -1.83 7.82
C ARG A 11 -3.58 -2.66 9.12
N SER A 12 -2.41 -3.11 9.55
CA SER A 12 -2.23 -3.60 10.91
C SER A 12 -2.59 -2.46 11.85
N GLY A 13 -3.80 -2.52 12.39
CA GLY A 13 -4.16 -1.74 13.56
C GLY A 13 -3.37 -2.31 14.73
N ASN A 14 -2.42 -1.53 15.25
CA ASN A 14 -1.98 -1.67 16.63
C ASN A 14 -1.51 -0.31 17.16
N ASN A 15 -2.07 0.09 18.30
CA ASN A 15 -1.77 1.25 19.16
C ASN A 15 -2.09 2.67 18.67
N SER A 16 -3.37 3.07 18.77
CA SER A 16 -3.80 4.48 18.71
C SER A 16 -3.99 5.17 20.08
N ASP A 17 -3.85 4.47 21.21
CA ASP A 17 -4.15 5.08 22.52
C ASP A 17 -3.00 5.93 23.08
N SER A 18 -1.75 5.74 22.65
CA SER A 18 -0.61 6.52 23.15
C SER A 18 -0.42 7.89 22.48
N LEU A 19 -0.98 8.12 21.28
CA LEU A 19 -0.84 9.39 20.55
C LEU A 19 -1.97 10.38 20.79
N ARG A 20 -3.07 9.94 21.41
CA ARG A 20 -4.24 10.80 21.68
C ARG A 20 -4.05 11.74 22.87
N GLU A 21 -3.14 11.40 23.81
CA GLU A 21 -2.79 12.27 24.93
C GLU A 21 -1.81 13.39 24.54
N LYS A 22 -0.86 13.13 23.63
CA LYS A 22 0.04 14.19 23.13
C LYS A 22 -0.62 15.14 22.14
N ALA A 23 -1.66 14.70 21.42
CA ALA A 23 -2.42 15.56 20.51
C ALA A 23 -3.44 16.48 21.22
N ARG A 24 -3.68 16.32 22.53
CA ARG A 24 -4.53 17.25 23.30
C ARG A 24 -3.77 18.42 23.94
N ALA A 25 -2.46 18.29 24.14
CA ALA A 25 -1.65 19.35 24.73
C ALA A 25 -1.19 20.43 23.72
N GLN A 26 -1.30 20.18 22.40
CA GLN A 26 -0.92 21.16 21.36
C GLN A 26 -2.11 21.96 20.79
N THR A 27 -3.35 21.62 21.12
CA THR A 27 -4.54 22.27 20.54
C THR A 27 -5.06 23.45 21.38
N GLU A 28 -4.47 23.73 22.55
CA GLU A 28 -4.89 24.85 23.41
C GLU A 28 -4.25 26.19 23.05
N ASN A 29 -3.36 26.26 22.04
CA ASN A 29 -2.71 27.51 21.61
C ASN A 29 -3.06 27.97 20.17
N ALA A 30 -4.03 27.35 19.49
CA ALA A 30 -4.40 27.68 18.10
C ALA A 30 -5.76 28.40 17.98
N GLY A 31 -6.13 29.19 19.00
CA GLY A 31 -7.45 29.81 19.15
C GLY A 31 -7.58 31.25 18.68
N GLU A 32 -6.62 31.80 17.93
CA GLU A 32 -6.71 33.16 17.40
C GLU A 32 -7.35 33.13 16.00
N LYS A 33 -8.66 33.41 15.95
CA LYS A 33 -9.45 33.46 14.71
C LYS A 33 -8.87 34.55 13.79
N ARG A 34 -8.21 34.15 12.70
CA ARG A 34 -7.81 35.08 11.63
C ARG A 34 -9.07 35.80 11.09
N PRO A 35 -9.02 37.13 10.86
CA PRO A 35 -10.11 37.86 10.24
C PRO A 35 -10.38 37.32 8.82
N ALA A 36 -11.64 37.30 8.40
CA ALA A 36 -12.09 36.70 7.15
C ALA A 36 -11.57 37.38 5.86
N ASP A 37 -10.79 38.48 6.00
CA ASP A 37 -10.21 39.25 4.89
C ASP A 37 -8.70 39.05 4.71
N ALA A 38 -8.04 38.15 5.46
CA ALA A 38 -6.62 37.88 5.26
C ALA A 38 -6.40 37.08 3.96
N GLY A 39 -5.72 37.71 2.98
CA GLY A 39 -5.35 37.09 1.71
C GLY A 39 -4.44 35.87 1.85
N PRO A 40 -4.21 35.12 0.76
CA PRO A 40 -3.30 33.98 0.77
C PRO A 40 -1.86 34.45 1.07
N THR A 41 -1.24 33.81 2.06
CA THR A 41 0.14 34.07 2.51
C THR A 41 1.04 32.89 2.16
N THR A 42 2.31 33.17 1.87
CA THR A 42 3.36 32.16 1.68
C THR A 42 4.29 32.17 2.88
N ARG A 43 4.69 30.98 3.33
CA ARG A 43 5.63 30.81 4.45
C ARG A 43 7.05 30.70 3.92
N THR A 44 7.89 31.66 4.30
CA THR A 44 9.32 31.70 3.93
C THR A 44 10.16 31.62 5.20
N TRP A 45 11.21 30.80 5.18
CA TRP A 45 12.16 30.69 6.30
C TRP A 45 13.13 31.86 6.26
N ASP A 46 13.19 32.66 7.33
CA ASP A 46 14.17 33.74 7.47
C ASP A 46 15.41 33.23 8.23
N PRO A 47 16.58 33.10 7.57
CA PRO A 47 17.78 32.58 8.20
C PRO A 47 18.41 33.55 9.21
N ALA A 48 18.05 34.83 9.21
CA ALA A 48 18.60 35.81 10.15
C ALA A 48 17.93 35.72 11.53
N THR A 49 16.64 35.40 11.56
CA THR A 49 15.83 35.32 12.78
C THR A 49 15.59 33.87 13.23
N GLY A 50 15.71 32.90 12.32
CA GLY A 50 15.43 31.48 12.61
C GLY A 50 13.93 31.20 12.79
N GLU A 51 13.07 32.05 12.23
CA GLU A 51 11.62 31.93 12.32
C GLU A 51 10.99 31.79 10.92
N MET A 52 9.81 31.15 10.88
CA MET A 52 8.99 31.10 9.68
C MET A 52 8.16 32.38 9.60
N VAL A 53 8.45 33.23 8.61
CA VAL A 53 7.72 34.48 8.38
C VAL A 53 6.63 34.23 7.34
N ASP A 54 5.40 34.65 7.65
CA ASP A 54 4.29 34.66 6.69
C ASP A 54 4.41 35.95 5.87
N GLU A 55 4.85 35.84 4.61
CA GLU A 55 4.85 36.97 3.67
C GLU A 55 3.59 36.96 2.80
N GLU A 56 3.03 38.14 2.56
CA GLU A 56 1.88 38.32 1.68
C GLU A 56 2.31 38.16 0.22
N LEU A 57 1.57 37.35 -0.54
CA LEU A 57 1.91 37.08 -1.95
C LEU A 57 1.86 38.40 -2.75
N PRO A 58 2.89 38.72 -3.54
CA PRO A 58 2.86 39.88 -4.44
C PRO A 58 1.61 39.87 -5.34
N GLU A 59 0.99 41.05 -5.54
CA GLU A 59 -0.27 41.20 -6.29
C GLU A 59 -0.23 40.55 -7.68
N GLU A 60 0.91 40.62 -8.37
CA GLU A 60 1.12 40.05 -9.70
C GLU A 60 0.98 38.51 -9.72
N ILE A 61 1.39 37.84 -8.64
CA ILE A 61 1.19 36.38 -8.48
C ILE A 61 -0.26 36.07 -8.12
N GLN A 62 -0.91 36.93 -7.34
CA GLN A 62 -2.34 36.79 -7.03
C GLN A 62 -3.21 36.93 -8.30
N GLU A 63 -2.83 37.82 -9.22
CA GLU A 63 -3.46 37.95 -10.54
C GLU A 63 -3.21 36.72 -11.42
N MET A 64 -1.98 36.22 -11.45
CA MET A 64 -1.63 35.02 -12.24
C MET A 64 -2.35 33.76 -11.75
N MET A 65 -2.61 33.65 -10.44
CA MET A 65 -3.42 32.57 -9.85
C MET A 65 -4.94 32.77 -10.00
N GLY A 66 -5.39 33.86 -10.64
CA GLY A 66 -6.81 34.13 -10.88
C GLY A 66 -7.62 34.45 -9.61
N LEU A 67 -6.95 34.86 -8.53
CA LEU A 67 -7.59 35.18 -7.25
C LEU A 67 -8.20 36.59 -7.23
N VAL A 68 -7.69 37.49 -8.08
CA VAL A 68 -8.23 38.85 -8.22
C VAL A 68 -9.49 38.82 -9.09
N LYS A 69 -10.66 38.86 -8.44
CA LYS A 69 -11.94 39.06 -9.13
C LYS A 69 -11.97 40.47 -9.72
N LYS A 70 -11.91 40.57 -11.05
CA LYS A 70 -12.09 41.83 -11.77
C LYS A 70 -13.39 42.50 -11.32
N PRO A 71 -13.37 43.81 -10.97
CA PRO A 71 -14.59 44.53 -10.61
C PRO A 71 -15.58 44.49 -11.76
N LYS A 72 -16.79 44.02 -11.44
CA LYS A 72 -17.90 43.87 -12.37
C LYS A 72 -18.38 45.26 -12.78
N VAL A 73 -18.05 45.67 -14.00
CA VAL A 73 -18.56 46.90 -14.63
C VAL A 73 -20.10 46.83 -14.66
N GLU A 74 -20.75 47.76 -13.97
CA GLU A 74 -22.20 47.95 -13.99
C GLU A 74 -22.68 48.36 -15.38
N GLN A 75 -23.53 47.53 -15.99
CA GLN A 75 -24.35 47.91 -17.13
C GLN A 75 -25.69 48.48 -16.64
N PRO A 76 -26.21 49.57 -17.25
CA PRO A 76 -27.51 50.12 -16.90
C PRO A 76 -28.65 49.19 -17.33
N GLN A 77 -29.42 48.72 -16.34
CA GLN A 77 -30.64 47.92 -16.51
C GLN A 77 -31.85 48.81 -16.80
N THR A 78 -32.47 48.63 -17.97
CA THR A 78 -33.87 49.02 -18.21
C THR A 78 -34.66 47.84 -18.77
N ARG A 79 -35.48 47.20 -17.92
CA ARG A 79 -36.79 46.63 -18.27
C ARG A 79 -37.60 46.27 -17.03
N PRO A 80 -38.92 46.55 -17.00
CA PRO A 80 -39.77 46.28 -15.85
C PRO A 80 -40.08 44.78 -15.73
N GLN A 81 -39.79 44.20 -14.56
CA GLN A 81 -40.13 42.82 -14.23
C GLN A 81 -41.59 42.71 -13.78
N ARG A 82 -42.27 41.70 -14.33
CA ARG A 82 -43.59 41.23 -13.96
C ARG A 82 -43.46 40.33 -12.70
N PRO A 83 -44.32 40.46 -11.67
CA PRO A 83 -44.20 39.64 -10.46
C PRO A 83 -44.51 38.18 -10.77
N ALA A 84 -43.58 37.29 -10.46
CA ALA A 84 -43.77 35.84 -10.48
C ALA A 84 -44.44 35.38 -9.18
N PRO A 85 -45.33 34.37 -9.21
CA PRO A 85 -45.98 33.84 -8.02
C PRO A 85 -45.00 33.05 -7.14
N ALA A 86 -45.09 33.29 -5.83
CA ALA A 86 -44.30 32.62 -4.81
C ALA A 86 -44.62 31.12 -4.75
N TYR A 87 -43.72 30.29 -5.28
CA TYR A 87 -43.71 28.85 -4.99
C TYR A 87 -42.90 28.61 -3.71
N ALA A 88 -43.61 28.29 -2.63
CA ALA A 88 -43.00 27.79 -1.40
C ALA A 88 -42.39 26.39 -1.68
N PRO A 89 -41.14 26.13 -1.25
CA PRO A 89 -40.54 24.80 -1.39
C PRO A 89 -41.24 23.79 -0.46
N PRO A 90 -41.47 22.55 -0.91
CA PRO A 90 -42.04 21.52 -0.06
C PRO A 90 -41.07 21.15 1.08
N VAL A 91 -41.59 21.21 2.31
CA VAL A 91 -40.93 20.76 3.53
C VAL A 91 -40.62 19.27 3.40
N ARG A 92 -39.33 18.94 3.21
CA ARG A 92 -38.86 17.55 3.27
C ARG A 92 -38.95 17.05 4.70
N GLN A 93 -39.97 16.24 4.99
CA GLN A 93 -40.02 15.45 6.21
C GLN A 93 -38.85 14.46 6.20
N ARG A 94 -38.00 14.52 7.22
CA ARG A 94 -36.95 13.52 7.44
C ARG A 94 -37.62 12.18 7.76
N PRO A 95 -37.21 11.08 7.13
CA PRO A 95 -37.68 9.75 7.55
C PRO A 95 -37.24 9.46 8.99
N PRO A 96 -38.04 8.69 9.75
CA PRO A 96 -37.76 8.37 11.15
C PRO A 96 -36.44 7.61 11.26
N GLN A 97 -35.53 8.16 12.07
CA GLN A 97 -34.24 7.57 12.40
C GLN A 97 -34.49 6.35 13.31
N TRP A 98 -34.49 5.16 12.71
CA TRP A 98 -34.47 3.89 13.46
C TRP A 98 -33.14 3.80 14.21
N SER A 99 -33.19 4.00 15.51
CA SER A 99 -32.07 3.71 16.41
C SER A 99 -32.17 2.22 16.79
N PRO A 100 -31.19 1.37 16.44
CA PRO A 100 -31.21 -0.02 16.86
C PRO A 100 -31.12 -0.09 18.38
N GLN A 101 -32.15 -0.65 19.00
CA GLN A 101 -32.20 -0.89 20.43
C GLN A 101 -31.13 -1.95 20.78
N PRO A 102 -30.21 -1.68 21.73
CA PRO A 102 -29.25 -2.69 22.15
C PRO A 102 -30.00 -3.79 22.90
N HIS A 103 -30.05 -4.98 22.32
CA HIS A 103 -30.52 -6.17 23.03
C HIS A 103 -29.58 -6.43 24.23
N PRO A 104 -30.11 -6.71 25.42
CA PRO A 104 -29.30 -7.14 26.55
C PRO A 104 -28.68 -8.49 26.20
N GLN A 105 -27.39 -8.49 25.87
CA GLN A 105 -26.60 -9.71 25.81
C GLN A 105 -26.50 -10.26 27.22
N SER A 106 -27.24 -11.33 27.50
CA SER A 106 -27.07 -12.19 28.66
C SER A 106 -25.62 -12.67 28.70
N ARG A 107 -24.79 -11.98 29.47
CA ARG A 107 -23.42 -12.39 29.76
C ARG A 107 -23.50 -13.63 30.63
N LEU A 108 -23.26 -14.80 30.03
CA LEU A 108 -22.96 -15.99 30.79
C LEU A 108 -21.69 -15.71 31.64
N PRO A 109 -21.65 -16.16 32.90
CA PRO A 109 -20.48 -16.01 33.73
C PRO A 109 -19.29 -16.71 33.06
N PRO A 110 -18.08 -16.15 33.16
CA PRO A 110 -16.87 -16.77 32.61
C PRO A 110 -16.68 -18.14 33.26
N MET A 111 -16.58 -19.19 32.44
CA MET A 111 -16.19 -20.51 32.92
C MET A 111 -14.80 -20.42 33.56
N PRO A 112 -14.57 -21.14 34.67
CA PRO A 112 -13.25 -21.23 35.28
C PRO A 112 -12.24 -21.82 34.26
N PRO A 113 -10.99 -21.32 34.24
CA PRO A 113 -9.95 -21.86 33.37
C PRO A 113 -9.73 -23.35 33.68
N ALA A 114 -9.63 -24.16 32.62
CA ALA A 114 -9.28 -25.57 32.76
C ALA A 114 -7.93 -25.71 33.47
N PRO A 115 -7.76 -26.70 34.37
CA PRO A 115 -6.49 -26.94 35.04
C PRO A 115 -5.41 -27.26 33.98
N PRO A 116 -4.17 -26.78 34.18
CA PRO A 116 -3.07 -27.11 33.28
C PRO A 116 -2.89 -28.62 33.21
N PRO A 117 -2.59 -29.19 32.03
CA PRO A 117 -2.27 -30.61 31.92
C PRO A 117 -1.07 -30.93 32.83
N PRO A 118 -1.05 -32.13 33.45
CA PRO A 118 0.09 -32.53 34.27
C PRO A 118 1.37 -32.48 33.42
N PRO A 119 2.51 -32.05 34.01
CA PRO A 119 3.78 -32.09 33.31
C PRO A 119 4.03 -33.52 32.81
N PRO A 120 4.59 -33.70 31.60
CA PRO A 120 4.94 -35.02 31.11
C PRO A 120 5.82 -35.69 32.16
N ALA A 121 5.43 -36.90 32.57
CA ALA A 121 6.17 -37.69 33.53
C ALA A 121 7.62 -37.79 33.03
N TRP A 122 8.55 -37.21 33.78
CA TRP A 122 9.98 -37.36 33.53
C TRP A 122 10.28 -38.85 33.62
N VAL A 123 10.50 -39.50 32.48
CA VAL A 123 10.95 -40.90 32.44
C VAL A 123 12.46 -40.87 32.66
N PRO A 124 12.96 -41.27 33.85
CA PRO A 124 14.39 -41.26 34.10
C PRO A 124 15.00 -42.43 33.36
N GLY A 125 15.97 -42.17 32.47
CA GLY A 125 16.91 -43.21 32.05
C GLY A 125 16.67 -43.89 30.69
N THR A 126 15.87 -43.33 29.78
CA THR A 126 16.03 -43.72 28.36
C THR A 126 17.32 -43.08 27.85
N MET A 127 18.45 -43.77 28.07
CA MET A 127 19.72 -43.44 27.43
C MET A 127 19.47 -43.43 25.94
N ARG A 128 19.35 -42.23 25.36
CA ARG A 128 19.25 -42.04 23.92
C ARG A 128 20.48 -42.71 23.33
N PRO A 129 20.33 -43.79 22.54
CA PRO A 129 21.46 -44.45 21.90
C PRO A 129 22.29 -43.37 21.20
N ALA A 130 23.61 -43.40 21.40
CA ALA A 130 24.53 -42.45 20.77
C ALA A 130 24.14 -42.33 19.29
N GLU A 131 23.64 -41.15 18.90
CA GLU A 131 23.20 -40.91 17.54
C GLU A 131 24.41 -41.18 16.65
N PRO A 132 24.35 -42.17 15.75
CA PRO A 132 25.51 -42.57 14.96
C PRO A 132 26.02 -41.34 14.23
N ALA A 133 27.33 -41.09 14.35
CA ALA A 133 27.99 -39.94 13.74
C ALA A 133 27.54 -39.82 12.28
N GLN A 134 26.73 -38.80 11.97
CA GLN A 134 26.29 -38.57 10.61
C GLN A 134 27.55 -38.37 9.75
N PRO A 135 27.70 -39.11 8.65
CA PRO A 135 28.83 -38.90 7.75
C PRO A 135 28.85 -37.42 7.32
N PRO A 136 30.05 -36.84 7.12
CA PRO A 136 30.17 -35.46 6.68
C PRO A 136 29.33 -35.28 5.42
N ARG A 137 28.28 -34.46 5.51
CA ARG A 137 27.42 -34.21 4.35
C ARG A 137 28.30 -33.64 3.25
N PRO A 138 28.18 -34.12 2.00
CA PRO A 138 28.91 -33.55 0.88
C PRO A 138 28.68 -32.04 0.89
N GLN A 139 29.77 -31.29 1.05
CA GLN A 139 29.70 -29.84 1.07
C GLN A 139 29.26 -29.41 -0.32
N GLY A 140 28.01 -28.94 -0.42
CA GLY A 140 27.51 -28.36 -1.65
C GLY A 140 28.35 -27.15 -2.07
N PRO A 141 28.07 -26.56 -3.24
CA PRO A 141 28.69 -25.30 -3.61
C PRO A 141 28.54 -24.28 -2.46
N PRO A 142 29.56 -23.44 -2.22
CA PRO A 142 29.53 -22.47 -1.14
C PRO A 142 28.29 -21.57 -1.26
N ALA A 143 27.60 -21.36 -0.14
CA ALA A 143 26.41 -20.54 -0.07
C ALA A 143 26.72 -19.10 -0.48
N LEU A 144 25.82 -18.46 -1.24
CA LEU A 144 26.03 -17.09 -1.70
C LEU A 144 26.07 -16.13 -0.51
N LYS A 145 27.14 -15.34 -0.40
CA LYS A 145 27.27 -14.26 0.58
C LYS A 145 27.43 -12.94 -0.13
N VAL A 146 26.71 -11.93 0.33
CA VAL A 146 26.78 -10.58 -0.21
C VAL A 146 26.90 -9.56 0.91
N THR A 147 27.39 -8.37 0.57
CA THR A 147 27.23 -7.17 1.38
C THR A 147 26.37 -6.15 0.65
N MET A 148 25.47 -5.50 1.39
CA MET A 148 24.59 -4.45 0.87
C MET A 148 24.87 -3.14 1.59
N GLY A 149 24.81 -2.04 0.84
CA GLY A 149 24.95 -0.67 1.34
C GLY A 149 24.06 0.30 0.58
N GLY A 150 23.77 1.47 1.14
CA GLY A 150 23.03 2.55 0.47
C GLY A 150 21.58 2.74 0.92
N PHE A 151 21.06 1.87 1.79
CA PHE A 151 19.77 2.10 2.46
C PHE A 151 19.90 3.20 3.51
N ARG A 152 18.87 4.03 3.66
CA ARG A 152 18.78 5.06 4.70
C ARG A 152 18.61 4.45 6.08
N LYS A 153 17.92 3.31 6.17
CA LYS A 153 17.79 2.52 7.39
C LYS A 153 19.06 1.69 7.60
N PRO A 154 19.91 2.05 8.58
CA PRO A 154 21.25 1.48 8.72
C PRO A 154 21.23 -0.04 8.93
N GLU A 155 20.16 -0.57 9.52
CA GLU A 155 20.01 -1.99 9.82
C GLU A 155 19.73 -2.87 8.58
N LEU A 156 19.37 -2.27 7.44
CA LEU A 156 19.23 -2.98 6.16
C LEU A 156 20.58 -3.10 5.42
N ASN A 157 21.59 -2.35 5.85
CA ASN A 157 22.94 -2.45 5.34
C ASN A 157 23.72 -3.54 6.09
N GLY A 158 24.67 -4.19 5.42
CA GLY A 158 25.54 -5.19 6.03
C GLY A 158 25.62 -6.49 5.24
N TYR A 159 25.99 -7.57 5.93
CA TYR A 159 26.21 -8.88 5.32
C TYR A 159 24.94 -9.70 5.28
N TYR A 160 24.73 -10.42 4.18
CA TYR A 160 23.66 -11.38 4.02
C TYR A 160 24.22 -12.70 3.50
N SER A 161 23.84 -13.81 4.13
CA SER A 161 24.24 -15.16 3.74
C SER A 161 23.01 -15.97 3.33
N GLU A 162 23.10 -16.66 2.20
CA GLU A 162 22.08 -17.57 1.71
C GLU A 162 21.83 -18.72 2.71
N ARG A 163 20.56 -19.06 2.91
CA ARG A 163 20.10 -20.21 3.69
C ARG A 163 19.17 -21.06 2.82
N PRO A 164 19.70 -22.04 2.06
CA PRO A 164 18.89 -22.87 1.16
C PRO A 164 17.85 -23.71 1.91
N GLU A 165 18.10 -24.06 3.17
CA GLU A 165 17.14 -24.74 4.04
C GLU A 165 15.97 -23.86 4.49
N GLN A 166 16.10 -22.54 4.35
CA GLN A 166 15.05 -21.58 4.67
C GLN A 166 14.42 -21.04 3.38
N GLU A 167 13.52 -21.82 2.82
CA GLU A 167 12.75 -21.41 1.66
C GLU A 167 11.57 -20.50 2.07
N ILE A 168 11.42 -19.36 1.40
CA ILE A 168 10.30 -18.44 1.56
C ILE A 168 9.69 -18.17 0.19
N GLN A 169 8.43 -18.56 0.02
CA GLN A 169 7.66 -18.45 -1.21
C GLN A 169 8.35 -19.04 -2.46
N GLY A 170 9.00 -20.20 -2.31
CA GLY A 170 9.59 -20.92 -3.44
C GLY A 170 11.08 -20.69 -3.65
N ARG A 171 11.76 -19.89 -2.81
CA ARG A 171 13.20 -19.61 -2.96
C ARG A 171 13.97 -19.53 -1.66
N ALA A 172 15.27 -19.82 -1.75
CA ALA A 172 16.22 -19.58 -0.68
C ALA A 172 16.15 -18.12 -0.21
N SER A 173 16.27 -17.94 1.10
CA SER A 173 16.30 -16.63 1.74
C SER A 173 17.73 -16.29 2.17
N PHE A 174 18.00 -15.00 2.32
CA PHE A 174 19.32 -14.50 2.70
C PHE A 174 19.20 -13.76 4.02
N TRP A 175 20.07 -14.05 4.98
CA TRP A 175 19.90 -13.58 6.35
C TRP A 175 21.11 -12.78 6.82
N THR A 176 20.86 -11.75 7.63
CA THR A 176 21.91 -11.10 8.39
C THR A 176 22.50 -12.07 9.44
N PRO A 177 23.77 -11.90 9.88
CA PRO A 177 24.38 -12.78 10.87
C PRO A 177 23.60 -12.90 12.18
N ASN A 178 22.97 -11.80 12.63
CA ASN A 178 22.12 -11.76 13.82
C ASN A 178 20.68 -12.25 13.58
N GLN A 179 20.35 -12.65 12.35
CA GLN A 179 19.01 -13.08 11.92
C GLN A 179 17.90 -12.06 12.18
N ALA A 180 18.23 -10.77 12.32
CA ALA A 180 17.25 -9.72 12.53
C ALA A 180 16.51 -9.35 11.23
N TYR A 181 17.19 -9.47 10.09
CA TYR A 181 16.62 -9.16 8.77
C TYR A 181 16.91 -10.28 7.78
N PHE A 182 16.01 -10.41 6.79
CA PHE A 182 16.18 -11.35 5.70
C PHE A 182 15.71 -10.77 4.36
N ILE A 183 16.38 -11.17 3.29
CA ILE A 183 15.99 -10.92 1.90
C ILE A 183 15.28 -12.18 1.40
N TYR A 184 14.13 -11.99 0.76
CA TYR A 184 13.34 -13.10 0.22
C TYR A 184 12.61 -12.72 -1.06
N TRP A 185 12.13 -13.74 -1.76
CA TRP A 185 11.32 -13.60 -2.96
C TRP A 185 9.84 -13.46 -2.63
N GLN A 186 9.19 -12.42 -3.15
CA GLN A 186 7.75 -12.23 -3.10
C GLN A 186 7.13 -12.81 -4.37
N ARG A 187 6.68 -14.08 -4.33
CA ARG A 187 6.19 -14.84 -5.49
C ARG A 187 5.03 -14.15 -6.20
N SER A 188 4.10 -13.56 -5.46
CA SER A 188 2.92 -12.88 -6.02
C SER A 188 3.25 -11.56 -6.73
N LEU A 189 4.34 -10.90 -6.34
CA LEU A 189 4.78 -9.62 -6.90
C LEU A 189 6.00 -9.76 -7.81
N LYS A 190 6.52 -10.99 -7.96
CA LYS A 190 7.75 -11.34 -8.68
C LYS A 190 8.91 -10.36 -8.42
N ARG A 191 9.21 -10.12 -7.14
CA ARG A 191 10.30 -9.21 -6.73
C ARG A 191 11.00 -9.67 -5.46
N TRP A 192 12.19 -9.15 -5.23
CA TRP A 192 12.92 -9.34 -3.97
C TRP A 192 12.53 -8.26 -2.96
N ALA A 193 12.48 -8.63 -1.68
CA ALA A 193 12.21 -7.71 -0.58
C ALA A 193 13.06 -8.03 0.65
N ILE A 194 13.32 -7.02 1.48
CA ILE A 194 13.98 -7.14 2.79
C ILE A 194 12.93 -6.96 3.87
N CYS A 195 12.90 -7.86 4.83
CA CYS A 195 11.97 -7.80 5.96
C CYS A 195 12.67 -8.13 7.28
N ASP A 196 12.05 -7.76 8.40
CA ASP A 196 12.50 -8.16 9.73
C ASP A 196 12.04 -9.58 10.07
N ALA A 197 12.73 -10.25 10.98
CA ALA A 197 12.45 -11.61 11.41
C ALA A 197 11.04 -11.82 11.99
N GLY A 198 10.44 -10.79 12.62
CA GLY A 198 9.07 -10.86 13.16
C GLY A 198 8.02 -11.09 12.07
N SER A 199 8.33 -10.67 10.85
CA SER A 199 7.48 -10.83 9.67
C SER A 199 7.65 -12.17 8.94
N LEU A 200 8.52 -13.07 9.42
CA LEU A 200 8.83 -14.36 8.77
C LEU A 200 7.57 -15.23 8.57
N LEU A 201 6.71 -15.34 9.60
CA LEU A 201 5.49 -16.13 9.51
C LEU A 201 4.51 -15.58 8.47
N ALA A 202 4.37 -14.25 8.40
CA ALA A 202 3.53 -13.60 7.39
C ALA A 202 4.08 -13.81 5.97
N ALA A 203 5.39 -13.67 5.78
CA ALA A 203 6.07 -13.90 4.52
C ALA A 203 5.91 -15.35 4.03
N ARG A 204 6.08 -16.34 4.92
CA ARG A 204 5.82 -17.77 4.63
C ARG A 204 4.36 -18.04 4.31
N GLY A 205 3.43 -17.33 4.95
CA GLY A 205 2.00 -17.37 4.64
C GLY A 205 1.60 -16.71 3.31
N GLY A 206 2.56 -16.25 2.51
CA GLY A 206 2.31 -15.62 1.21
C GLY A 206 1.98 -14.13 1.28
N SER A 207 2.05 -13.51 2.46
CA SER A 207 1.97 -12.05 2.57
C SER A 207 3.26 -11.41 2.05
N ASN A 208 3.20 -10.11 1.75
CA ASN A 208 4.31 -9.37 1.15
C ASN A 208 4.82 -8.24 2.06
N PRO A 209 5.20 -8.49 3.33
CA PRO A 209 5.79 -7.47 4.17
C PRO A 209 7.19 -7.08 3.66
N GLY A 210 7.65 -5.87 4.00
CA GLY A 210 8.98 -5.43 3.61
C GLY A 210 9.29 -4.02 4.08
N TRP A 211 10.55 -3.78 4.41
CA TRP A 211 11.14 -2.46 4.66
C TRP A 211 11.76 -1.88 3.40
N ALA A 212 12.23 -2.74 2.50
CA ALA A 212 12.66 -2.37 1.17
C ALA A 212 12.27 -3.46 0.18
N TYR A 213 12.09 -3.10 -1.09
CA TYR A 213 11.87 -4.03 -2.17
C TYR A 213 12.51 -3.56 -3.46
N ARG A 214 12.74 -4.50 -4.36
CA ARG A 214 13.24 -4.22 -5.69
C ARG A 214 12.09 -4.05 -6.68
N SER A 215 12.20 -3.14 -7.63
CA SER A 215 11.13 -2.80 -8.58
C SER A 215 10.96 -3.82 -9.70
N ASP A 216 11.89 -4.76 -9.87
CA ASP A 216 12.00 -5.70 -10.97
C ASP A 216 12.35 -7.13 -10.50
N ALA A 217 12.23 -8.10 -11.42
CA ALA A 217 12.26 -9.55 -11.11
C ALA A 217 13.65 -10.24 -11.16
N ARG A 218 14.69 -9.58 -11.69
CA ARG A 218 16.09 -10.06 -11.68
C ARG A 218 16.57 -10.42 -10.25
N HIS A 219 17.68 -11.14 -10.15
CA HIS A 219 18.28 -11.45 -8.85
C HIS A 219 18.82 -10.18 -8.18
N PHE A 220 18.53 -9.97 -6.88
CA PHE A 220 18.85 -8.72 -6.17
C PHE A 220 20.35 -8.36 -6.18
N ALA A 221 21.23 -9.36 -6.25
CA ALA A 221 22.68 -9.15 -6.33
C ALA A 221 23.22 -8.75 -7.73
N LYS A 222 22.40 -8.77 -8.80
CA LYS A 222 22.84 -8.46 -10.18
C LYS A 222 22.73 -6.98 -10.57
N ALA A 223 22.00 -6.17 -9.81
CA ALA A 223 21.69 -4.81 -10.19
C ALA A 223 21.87 -3.87 -9.00
N ASN A 224 22.53 -2.73 -9.24
CA ASN A 224 22.75 -1.67 -8.25
C ASN A 224 21.57 -0.67 -8.21
N ASP A 225 20.50 -0.90 -8.98
CA ASP A 225 19.38 0.01 -9.13
C ASP A 225 18.02 -0.66 -8.85
N GLY A 226 16.98 0.17 -8.74
CA GLY A 226 15.59 -0.29 -8.62
C GLY A 226 15.14 -0.63 -7.20
N TRP A 227 15.93 -0.33 -6.17
CA TRP A 227 15.48 -0.49 -4.78
C TRP A 227 14.60 0.67 -4.33
N ILE A 228 13.52 0.33 -3.62
CA ILE A 228 12.60 1.27 -3.00
C ILE A 228 12.49 0.90 -1.52
N GLU A 229 12.72 1.87 -0.65
CA GLU A 229 12.78 1.74 0.80
C GLU A 229 11.64 2.52 1.48
N ALA A 230 11.10 1.98 2.56
CA ALA A 230 10.15 2.65 3.42
C ALA A 230 10.88 3.63 4.35
N VAL A 231 10.64 4.92 4.16
CA VAL A 231 11.19 6.03 4.94
C VAL A 231 10.03 6.75 5.64
N GLY A 232 9.81 6.42 6.91
CA GLY A 232 8.63 6.90 7.64
C GLY A 232 7.33 6.35 7.04
N THR A 233 6.51 7.24 6.45
CA THR A 233 5.25 6.87 5.79
C THR A 233 5.35 6.80 4.27
N GLU A 234 6.53 7.05 3.71
CA GLU A 234 6.75 7.16 2.27
C GLU A 234 7.65 6.04 1.75
N TRP A 235 7.53 5.77 0.45
CA TRP A 235 8.42 4.85 -0.27
C TRP A 235 9.32 5.67 -1.18
N GLN A 236 10.63 5.57 -0.98
CA GLN A 236 11.62 6.36 -1.71
C GLN A 236 12.63 5.45 -2.40
N THR A 237 13.14 5.87 -3.56
CA THR A 237 14.22 5.15 -4.25
C THR A 237 15.50 5.21 -3.43
N ALA A 238 16.18 4.07 -3.29
CA ALA A 238 17.47 3.94 -2.62
C ALA A 238 18.57 3.60 -3.63
N ASP A 239 19.73 4.27 -3.52
CA ASP A 239 20.93 3.98 -4.32
C ASP A 239 21.72 2.85 -3.64
N VAL A 240 21.33 1.61 -3.93
CA VAL A 240 21.81 0.43 -3.21
C VAL A 240 22.95 -0.24 -3.96
N ARG A 241 24.07 -0.43 -3.28
CA ARG A 241 25.22 -1.18 -3.79
C ARG A 241 25.20 -2.58 -3.19
N CYS A 242 25.30 -3.59 -4.05
CA CYS A 242 25.44 -4.98 -3.64
C CYS A 242 26.78 -5.53 -4.13
N THR A 243 27.56 -6.12 -3.24
CA THR A 243 28.84 -6.75 -3.58
C THR A 243 28.81 -8.21 -3.17
N VAL A 244 29.03 -9.12 -4.14
CA VAL A 244 29.15 -10.55 -3.88
C VAL A 244 30.51 -10.82 -3.24
N LEU A 245 30.49 -11.51 -2.09
CA LEU A 245 31.67 -11.85 -1.31
C LEU A 245 32.10 -13.31 -1.52
N GLU A 246 31.14 -14.21 -1.60
CA GLU A 246 31.36 -15.65 -1.76
C GLU A 246 30.21 -16.27 -2.57
N GLY A 247 30.50 -17.32 -3.34
CA GLY A 247 29.52 -18.02 -4.16
C GLY A 247 29.30 -17.40 -5.54
N SER A 248 28.43 -18.01 -6.33
CA SER A 248 28.02 -17.51 -7.63
C SER A 248 26.53 -17.19 -7.63
N ILE A 249 26.16 -16.07 -8.24
CA ILE A 249 24.75 -15.76 -8.45
C ILE A 249 24.22 -16.75 -9.46
N ARG A 250 23.27 -17.59 -9.05
CA ARG A 250 22.59 -18.49 -9.98
C ARG A 250 21.83 -17.63 -10.98
N ASP A 251 21.96 -17.97 -12.26
CA ASP A 251 21.10 -17.43 -13.29
C ASP A 251 19.73 -18.05 -13.16
N ASP A 252 19.05 -17.66 -12.09
CA ASP A 252 17.65 -17.90 -11.95
C ASP A 252 16.92 -16.82 -12.78
N SER A 253 17.27 -16.69 -14.06
CA SER A 253 16.55 -15.84 -14.99
C SER A 253 15.20 -16.52 -15.25
N PHE A 254 14.21 -16.22 -14.42
CA PHE A 254 12.82 -16.66 -14.57
C PHE A 254 12.11 -16.00 -15.77
N ALA A 255 12.86 -15.63 -16.80
CA ALA A 255 12.31 -15.22 -18.08
C ALA A 255 11.59 -16.40 -18.76
N ASP A 256 12.01 -17.64 -18.50
CA ASP A 256 11.48 -18.82 -19.20
C ASP A 256 10.30 -19.52 -18.51
N GLU A 257 9.98 -19.18 -17.26
CA GLU A 257 8.64 -19.48 -16.75
C GLU A 257 7.74 -18.30 -17.15
N GLU A 258 7.39 -18.25 -18.45
CA GLU A 258 6.21 -17.57 -18.97
C GLU A 258 4.95 -18.17 -18.30
N VAL A 259 4.83 -18.06 -16.98
CA VAL A 259 3.52 -17.92 -16.37
C VAL A 259 3.15 -16.48 -16.73
N PRO A 260 2.24 -16.28 -17.71
CA PRO A 260 1.87 -14.94 -18.16
C PRO A 260 1.54 -14.16 -16.91
N ASN A 261 2.31 -13.12 -16.64
CA ASN A 261 2.19 -12.31 -15.43
C ASN A 261 0.94 -11.42 -15.48
N THR A 262 -0.05 -11.86 -16.24
CA THR A 262 -1.34 -11.27 -16.47
C THR A 262 -2.13 -11.52 -15.19
N LEU A 263 -2.23 -10.53 -14.32
CA LEU A 263 -3.15 -10.55 -13.19
C LEU A 263 -4.55 -10.92 -13.71
N LYS A 264 -5.05 -12.11 -13.32
CA LYS A 264 -6.40 -12.58 -13.68
C LYS A 264 -7.36 -12.37 -12.52
N VAL A 265 -8.38 -11.53 -12.70
CA VAL A 265 -9.42 -11.24 -11.71
C VAL A 265 -10.74 -11.82 -12.19
N LYS A 266 -11.29 -12.81 -11.48
CA LYS A 266 -12.61 -13.37 -11.78
C LYS A 266 -13.68 -12.70 -10.94
N PHE A 267 -14.67 -12.12 -11.59
CA PHE A 267 -15.88 -11.59 -10.95
C PHE A 267 -17.01 -12.61 -11.03
N THR A 268 -17.79 -12.71 -9.97
CA THR A 268 -18.99 -13.56 -9.87
C THR A 268 -20.02 -12.89 -8.96
N GLY A 269 -21.31 -13.15 -9.16
CA GLY A 269 -22.38 -12.68 -8.28
C GLY A 269 -23.10 -11.41 -8.73
N PHE A 270 -22.77 -10.87 -9.91
CA PHE A 270 -23.54 -9.80 -10.53
C PHE A 270 -24.84 -10.36 -11.15
N GLN A 271 -25.94 -9.60 -11.04
CA GLN A 271 -27.20 -9.93 -11.71
C GLN A 271 -27.04 -9.91 -13.25
N LYS A 272 -26.19 -9.03 -13.77
CA LYS A 272 -25.86 -8.94 -15.19
C LYS A 272 -24.77 -9.97 -15.51
N GLN A 273 -25.13 -11.04 -16.22
CA GLN A 273 -24.25 -12.21 -16.43
C GLN A 273 -22.92 -11.88 -17.14
N GLU A 274 -22.92 -10.94 -18.07
CA GLU A 274 -21.71 -10.46 -18.76
C GLU A 274 -20.63 -9.93 -17.79
N LEU A 275 -21.01 -9.45 -16.60
CA LEU A 275 -20.05 -8.96 -15.61
C LEU A 275 -19.39 -10.09 -14.81
N ASN A 276 -19.94 -11.31 -14.88
CA ASN A 276 -19.40 -12.49 -14.19
C ASN A 276 -18.31 -13.16 -15.04
N THR A 277 -17.30 -12.39 -15.42
CA THR A 277 -16.21 -12.83 -16.30
C THR A 277 -14.85 -12.75 -15.59
N THR A 278 -13.82 -13.26 -16.25
CA THR A 278 -12.42 -13.09 -15.82
C THR A 278 -11.83 -11.93 -16.60
N PHE A 279 -11.07 -11.07 -15.94
CA PHE A 279 -10.32 -9.99 -16.56
C PHE A 279 -8.84 -10.26 -16.42
N GLU A 280 -8.07 -9.95 -17.45
CA GLU A 280 -6.63 -10.16 -17.53
C GLU A 280 -5.94 -8.80 -17.70
N GLU A 281 -4.95 -8.52 -16.85
CA GLU A 281 -4.17 -7.28 -16.90
C GLU A 281 -3.39 -7.13 -18.21
N ARG A 282 -3.51 -5.98 -18.85
CA ARG A 282 -2.73 -5.59 -20.02
C ARG A 282 -1.81 -4.44 -19.64
N ALA A 283 -0.55 -4.78 -19.39
CA ALA A 283 0.47 -3.79 -19.01
C ALA A 283 0.72 -2.76 -20.14
N GLU A 284 0.51 -3.16 -21.40
CA GLU A 284 0.59 -2.29 -22.56
C GLU A 284 -0.56 -1.26 -22.66
N GLU A 285 -1.69 -1.52 -22.01
CA GLU A 285 -2.86 -0.64 -22.02
C GLU A 285 -2.97 0.11 -20.69
N MET A 286 -2.20 1.20 -20.57
CA MET A 286 -2.21 2.09 -19.42
C MET A 286 -3.35 3.12 -19.53
N ILE A 287 -4.23 3.18 -18.53
CA ILE A 287 -5.32 4.15 -18.46
C ILE A 287 -5.20 4.92 -17.14
N GLN A 288 -5.07 6.25 -17.24
CA GLN A 288 -4.87 7.16 -16.10
C GLN A 288 -3.70 6.77 -15.17
N GLY A 289 -2.63 6.23 -15.75
CA GLY A 289 -1.38 5.93 -15.04
C GLY A 289 -1.32 4.56 -14.35
N LYS A 290 -2.31 3.67 -14.57
CA LYS A 290 -2.25 2.27 -14.14
C LYS A 290 -2.61 1.32 -15.28
N ALA A 291 -2.12 0.08 -15.20
CA ALA A 291 -2.49 -0.98 -16.14
C ALA A 291 -3.99 -1.27 -16.04
N SER A 292 -4.61 -1.50 -17.18
CA SER A 292 -6.03 -1.86 -17.27
C SER A 292 -6.19 -3.38 -17.33
N LEU A 293 -7.33 -3.89 -16.86
CA LEU A 293 -7.68 -5.30 -16.96
C LEU A 293 -8.80 -5.48 -17.96
N TRP A 294 -8.67 -6.45 -18.86
CA TRP A 294 -9.59 -6.65 -19.98
C TRP A 294 -10.23 -8.02 -19.91
N ASP A 295 -11.51 -8.10 -20.24
CA ASP A 295 -12.14 -9.39 -20.40
C ASP A 295 -11.59 -10.11 -21.68
N PRO A 296 -11.72 -11.44 -21.80
CA PRO A 296 -11.24 -12.19 -22.96
C PRO A 296 -11.75 -11.67 -24.30
N THR A 297 -12.95 -11.09 -24.34
CA THR A 297 -13.54 -10.55 -25.58
C THR A 297 -13.09 -9.13 -25.90
N LYS A 298 -12.39 -8.47 -24.97
CA LYS A 298 -12.01 -7.05 -25.03
C LYS A 298 -13.21 -6.09 -25.18
N SER A 299 -14.41 -6.55 -24.84
CA SER A 299 -15.62 -5.74 -24.86
C SER A 299 -15.78 -4.91 -23.59
N MET A 300 -15.07 -5.27 -22.51
CA MET A 300 -15.08 -4.58 -21.23
C MET A 300 -13.67 -4.47 -20.64
N PHE A 301 -13.46 -3.43 -19.86
CA PHE A 301 -12.21 -3.23 -19.13
C PHE A 301 -12.43 -2.61 -17.75
N LEU A 302 -11.58 -2.98 -16.79
CA LEU A 302 -11.39 -2.27 -15.53
C LEU A 302 -10.19 -1.33 -15.64
N TYR A 303 -10.36 -0.14 -15.10
CA TYR A 303 -9.27 0.83 -14.98
C TYR A 303 -9.38 1.61 -13.68
N TRP A 304 -8.27 2.22 -13.28
CA TRP A 304 -8.19 3.07 -12.11
C TRP A 304 -8.62 4.50 -12.45
N GLN A 305 -9.67 5.00 -11.82
CA GLN A 305 -10.08 6.39 -11.92
C GLN A 305 -9.26 7.24 -10.94
N ARG A 306 -8.25 7.96 -11.44
CA ARG A 306 -7.33 8.73 -10.61
C ARG A 306 -8.05 9.79 -9.77
N ALA A 307 -9.01 10.50 -10.36
CA ALA A 307 -9.77 11.57 -9.69
C ALA A 307 -10.60 11.06 -8.49
N PHE A 308 -11.02 9.80 -8.52
CA PHE A 308 -11.90 9.21 -7.50
C PHE A 308 -11.20 8.15 -6.64
N SER A 309 -9.91 7.88 -6.90
CA SER A 309 -9.13 6.82 -6.25
C SER A 309 -9.85 5.48 -6.17
N ARG A 310 -10.47 5.03 -7.27
CA ARG A 310 -11.28 3.80 -7.30
C ARG A 310 -11.13 3.03 -8.61
N TRP A 311 -11.50 1.74 -8.60
CA TRP A 311 -11.61 0.95 -9.83
C TRP A 311 -13.01 1.10 -10.44
N ALA A 312 -13.07 1.30 -11.75
CA ALA A 312 -14.31 1.38 -12.52
C ALA A 312 -14.31 0.36 -13.65
N LEU A 313 -15.48 -0.23 -13.90
CA LEU A 313 -15.73 -1.11 -15.04
C LEU A 313 -16.42 -0.33 -16.17
N CYS A 314 -15.89 -0.45 -17.39
CA CYS A 314 -16.39 0.19 -18.60
C CYS A 314 -16.53 -0.80 -19.76
N GLY A 315 -17.45 -0.50 -20.68
CA GLY A 315 -17.42 -1.12 -22.01
C GLY A 315 -16.32 -0.51 -22.89
N GLY A 316 -15.82 -1.29 -23.85
CA GLY A 316 -14.73 -0.92 -24.76
C GLY A 316 -14.98 0.35 -25.57
N SER A 317 -16.26 0.67 -25.85
CA SER A 317 -16.65 1.93 -26.50
C SER A 317 -16.30 3.19 -25.69
N SER A 318 -16.10 3.05 -24.38
CA SER A 318 -15.73 4.16 -23.48
C SER A 318 -14.22 4.33 -23.30
N LEU A 319 -13.39 3.56 -24.02
CA LEU A 319 -11.94 3.58 -23.89
C LEU A 319 -11.33 4.98 -24.14
N SER A 320 -11.74 5.63 -25.23
CA SER A 320 -11.24 6.97 -25.60
C SER A 320 -11.58 8.03 -24.53
N SER A 321 -12.78 7.95 -23.96
CA SER A 321 -13.19 8.80 -22.85
C SER A 321 -12.38 8.53 -21.59
N ALA A 322 -12.16 7.26 -21.23
CA ALA A 322 -11.35 6.91 -20.06
C ALA A 322 -9.89 7.38 -20.19
N LYS A 323 -9.29 7.21 -21.39
CA LYS A 323 -7.92 7.66 -21.71
C LYS A 323 -7.75 9.18 -21.68
N SER A 324 -8.78 9.94 -22.06
CA SER A 324 -8.78 11.41 -21.99
C SER A 324 -9.02 11.97 -20.58
N GLY A 325 -9.07 11.10 -19.56
CA GLY A 325 -9.24 11.52 -18.16
C GLY A 325 -10.69 11.72 -17.74
N MET A 326 -11.67 11.49 -18.63
CA MET A 326 -13.06 11.38 -18.23
C MET A 326 -13.25 10.16 -17.33
N ALA A 327 -14.34 10.14 -16.57
CA ALA A 327 -14.64 9.07 -15.62
C ALA A 327 -15.87 8.24 -16.01
N PRO A 328 -15.93 7.64 -17.23
CA PRO A 328 -17.03 6.73 -17.58
C PRO A 328 -17.02 5.50 -16.66
N GLY A 329 -18.18 4.87 -16.49
CA GLY A 329 -18.32 3.63 -15.75
C GLY A 329 -19.76 3.27 -15.42
N TRP A 330 -20.05 1.98 -15.31
CA TRP A 330 -21.38 1.49 -14.90
C TRP A 330 -21.35 0.75 -13.56
N ALA A 331 -20.17 0.32 -13.11
CA ALA A 331 -19.96 -0.29 -11.82
C ALA A 331 -18.64 0.20 -11.20
N TYR A 332 -18.64 0.38 -9.89
CA TYR A 332 -17.53 0.97 -9.14
C TYR A 332 -17.28 0.17 -7.86
N ARG A 333 -16.01 0.10 -7.46
CA ARG A 333 -15.62 -0.37 -6.13
C ARG A 333 -14.76 0.71 -5.47
N ASN A 334 -15.29 1.29 -4.39
CA ASN A 334 -14.56 2.24 -3.54
C ASN A 334 -13.47 1.54 -2.72
#